data_AF-A0A3D4TYD7-F1
#
_entry.id   AF-A0A3D4TYD7-F1
#
_cell.length_a   1.000
_cell.length_b   1.000
_cell.length_c   1.000
_cell.angle_alpha   90.00
_cell.angle_beta   90.00
_cell.angle_gamma   90.00
#
_symmetry.space_group_name_H-M   'P 1'
#
loop_
_entity.id
_entity.type
_entity.pdbx_description
1 polymer ?
#
loop_
_entity_poly.entity_id
_entity_poly.type
_entity_poly.pdbx_seq_one_letter_code
_entity_poly.pdbx_strand_id
1 'polypeptide(L)'
;MVYKKINKMNRVFYGKRIIYVSYIKKVMKKVILLLTIPGLILLTAFIQKRGPYIDGVYKAKTQAQYTYEPYVGYVTITVKEGWPVNAEFTIVDTAKNEVFNDQYEKNFEGNQHYINQCRNDWNGIKTYPEIFKKVQVIEKVDAISGATWSYNFFKQAVIEALKNAKK
;
A
#
# COMPACT_ATOMS: atom_id res chain seq x y z
N MET A 1 -21.47 -66.98 83.50
CA MET A 1 -21.45 -67.53 82.12
C MET A 1 -20.94 -66.43 81.19
N VAL A 2 -20.16 -66.80 80.18
CA VAL A 2 -18.99 -66.08 79.64
C VAL A 2 -19.34 -64.91 78.70
N TYR A 3 -18.63 -63.79 78.87
CA TYR A 3 -18.48 -62.69 77.90
C TYR A 3 -17.71 -63.17 76.65
N LYS A 4 -18.19 -62.89 75.44
CA LYS A 4 -17.31 -62.79 74.25
C LYS A 4 -17.79 -61.76 73.24
N LYS A 5 -16.83 -60.88 72.91
CA LYS A 5 -16.80 -59.73 72.00
C LYS A 5 -16.55 -60.18 70.55
N ILE A 6 -16.79 -59.28 69.60
CA ILE A 6 -16.18 -59.09 68.24
C ILE A 6 -17.28 -58.94 67.15
N ASN A 7 -17.21 -58.13 66.10
CA ASN A 7 -16.65 -56.81 65.75
C ASN A 7 -17.02 -56.61 64.25
N LYS A 8 -17.28 -55.36 63.83
CA LYS A 8 -16.97 -54.78 62.50
C LYS A 8 -17.23 -55.61 61.22
N MET A 9 -18.14 -55.11 60.36
CA MET A 9 -17.81 -54.56 59.03
C MET A 9 -19.06 -54.52 58.15
N ASN A 10 -19.47 -53.30 57.76
CA ASN A 10 -20.11 -53.03 56.47
C ASN A 10 -20.01 -51.52 56.18
N ARG A 11 -18.77 -51.05 56.01
CA ARG A 11 -18.44 -49.86 55.22
C ARG A 11 -17.47 -50.32 54.15
N VAL A 12 -17.86 -50.40 52.89
CA VAL A 12 -17.05 -50.05 51.70
C VAL A 12 -17.97 -50.14 50.48
N PHE A 13 -18.53 -49.04 49.98
CA PHE A 13 -18.92 -48.88 48.55
C PHE A 13 -19.11 -47.39 48.17
N TYR A 14 -18.20 -46.50 48.60
CA TYR A 14 -18.25 -45.06 48.25
C TYR A 14 -16.99 -44.52 47.55
N GLY A 15 -15.96 -45.35 47.34
CA GLY A 15 -14.67 -44.87 46.79
C GLY A 15 -14.66 -44.67 45.27
N LYS A 16 -15.21 -45.61 44.48
CA LYS A 16 -14.98 -45.62 43.02
C LYS A 16 -15.80 -44.59 42.22
N ARG A 17 -17.04 -44.29 42.63
CA ARG A 17 -17.91 -43.32 41.91
C ARG A 17 -17.44 -41.87 42.06
N ILE A 18 -16.95 -41.49 43.24
CA ILE A 18 -16.55 -40.10 43.53
C ILE A 18 -15.27 -39.73 42.76
N ILE A 19 -14.32 -40.67 42.64
CA ILE A 19 -13.06 -40.47 41.91
C ILE A 19 -13.32 -40.26 40.41
N TYR A 20 -14.24 -41.04 39.82
CA TYR A 20 -14.56 -40.96 38.40
C TYR A 20 -15.23 -39.62 38.01
N VAL A 21 -16.18 -39.14 38.82
CA VAL A 21 -16.86 -37.84 38.61
C VAL A 21 -15.90 -36.65 38.79
N SER A 22 -14.97 -36.75 39.75
CA SER A 22 -13.94 -35.73 39.99
C SER A 22 -12.94 -35.66 38.82
N TYR A 23 -12.52 -36.81 38.29
CA TYR A 23 -11.63 -36.91 37.14
C TYR A 23 -12.27 -36.31 35.88
N ILE A 24 -13.52 -36.66 35.59
CA ILE A 24 -14.26 -36.13 34.42
C ILE A 24 -14.42 -34.61 34.50
N LYS A 25 -14.79 -34.06 35.66
CA LYS A 25 -14.89 -32.59 35.84
C LYS A 25 -13.55 -31.88 35.64
N LYS A 26 -12.43 -32.49 36.06
CA LYS A 26 -11.07 -31.95 35.91
C LYS A 26 -10.61 -31.98 34.45
N VAL A 27 -10.94 -33.05 33.71
CA VAL A 27 -10.63 -33.17 32.27
C VAL A 27 -11.49 -32.22 31.45
N MET A 28 -12.81 -32.14 31.72
CA MET A 28 -13.71 -31.21 31.03
C MET A 28 -13.32 -29.73 31.24
N LYS A 29 -12.89 -29.34 32.45
CA LYS A 29 -12.33 -27.98 32.69
C LYS A 29 -11.09 -27.69 31.85
N LYS A 30 -10.22 -28.67 31.62
CA LYS A 30 -9.02 -28.51 30.78
C LYS A 30 -9.35 -28.44 29.29
N VAL A 31 -10.33 -29.22 28.83
CA VAL A 31 -10.78 -29.23 27.42
C VAL A 31 -11.52 -27.94 27.07
N ILE A 32 -12.35 -27.42 27.97
CA ILE A 32 -13.05 -26.13 27.78
C ILE A 32 -12.05 -24.96 27.74
N LEU A 33 -10.98 -25.00 28.53
CA LEU A 33 -9.93 -23.97 28.53
C LEU A 33 -9.04 -24.00 27.26
N LEU A 34 -8.92 -25.16 26.61
CA LEU A 34 -8.11 -25.35 25.40
C LEU A 34 -8.83 -24.96 24.10
N LEU A 35 -10.17 -24.88 24.11
CA LEU A 35 -10.98 -24.54 22.93
C LEU A 35 -11.37 -23.06 22.85
N THR A 36 -11.19 -22.27 23.90
CA THR A 36 -11.49 -20.82 23.90
C THR A 36 -10.33 -19.95 23.41
N ILE A 37 -9.11 -20.49 23.33
CA ILE A 37 -7.90 -19.73 22.95
C ILE A 37 -7.71 -19.61 21.42
N PRO A 38 -8.09 -20.58 20.55
CA PRO A 38 -7.98 -20.39 19.10
C PRO A 38 -9.05 -19.46 18.51
N GLY A 39 -10.21 -19.30 19.16
CA GLY A 39 -11.34 -18.53 18.62
C GLY A 39 -11.16 -17.01 18.67
N LEU A 40 -10.32 -16.50 19.59
CA LEU A 40 -10.12 -15.05 19.76
C LEU A 40 -9.07 -14.47 18.79
N ILE A 41 -8.22 -15.31 18.20
CA ILE A 41 -7.14 -14.88 17.28
C ILE A 41 -7.67 -14.67 15.85
N LEU A 42 -8.85 -15.22 15.52
CA LEU A 42 -9.47 -15.06 14.19
C LEU A 42 -10.24 -13.75 14.00
N LEU A 43 -10.42 -12.93 15.04
CA LEU A 43 -11.17 -11.66 14.98
C LEU A 43 -10.30 -10.42 14.80
N THR A 44 -8.97 -10.54 14.87
CA THR A 44 -8.07 -9.51 14.34
C THR A 44 -7.93 -9.70 12.82
N ALA A 45 -9.06 -9.71 12.11
CA ALA A 45 -9.08 -9.55 10.67
C ALA A 45 -8.47 -8.17 10.38
N PHE A 46 -7.20 -8.19 10.00
CA PHE A 46 -6.44 -7.17 9.28
C PHE A 46 -7.22 -5.85 9.08
N ILE A 47 -7.08 -4.90 10.01
CA ILE A 47 -7.25 -3.49 9.64
C ILE A 47 -6.02 -3.15 8.80
N GLN A 48 -6.07 -3.50 7.52
CA GLN A 48 -5.03 -3.14 6.57
C GLN A 48 -5.00 -1.62 6.50
N LYS A 49 -3.88 -1.03 6.93
CA LYS A 49 -3.70 0.43 6.98
C LYS A 49 -3.87 0.97 5.55
N ARG A 50 -5.04 1.55 5.27
CA ARG A 50 -5.30 2.27 4.02
C ARG A 50 -4.30 3.41 3.89
N GLY A 51 -3.82 3.65 2.68
CA GLY A 51 -2.91 4.75 2.40
C GLY A 51 -3.55 6.12 2.67
N PRO A 52 -2.76 7.21 2.58
CA PRO A 52 -3.19 8.55 3.00
C PRO A 52 -4.21 9.20 2.05
N TYR A 53 -4.50 8.58 0.90
CA TYR A 53 -5.36 9.14 -0.13
C TYR A 53 -6.76 8.50 -0.16
N ILE A 54 -7.70 9.20 -0.77
CA ILE A 54 -9.02 8.72 -1.15
C ILE A 54 -8.88 7.98 -2.49
N ASP A 55 -9.57 6.84 -2.64
CA ASP A 55 -9.53 6.05 -3.87
C ASP A 55 -10.22 6.81 -5.01
N GLY A 56 -9.66 6.71 -6.21
CA GLY A 56 -10.19 7.43 -7.37
C GLY A 56 -9.16 7.65 -8.48
N VAL A 57 -9.55 8.44 -9.46
CA VAL A 57 -8.69 8.87 -10.57
C VAL A 57 -8.56 10.38 -10.51
N TYR A 58 -7.32 10.86 -10.39
CA TYR A 58 -6.99 12.27 -10.19
C TYR A 58 -6.17 12.77 -11.36
N LYS A 59 -6.60 13.88 -11.95
CA LYS A 59 -5.93 14.51 -13.08
C LYS A 59 -5.41 15.88 -12.67
N ALA A 60 -4.22 16.23 -13.16
CA ALA A 60 -3.68 17.57 -13.02
C ALA A 60 -2.91 17.98 -14.27
N LYS A 61 -2.79 19.30 -14.44
CA LYS A 61 -1.94 19.92 -15.45
C LYS A 61 -1.07 21.00 -14.82
N THR A 62 0.11 21.24 -15.37
CA THR A 62 1.04 22.24 -14.83
C THR A 62 1.99 22.77 -15.91
N GLN A 63 2.45 24.01 -15.76
CA GLN A 63 3.64 24.54 -16.47
C GLN A 63 4.91 24.41 -15.62
N ALA A 64 4.81 23.78 -14.44
CA ALA A 64 5.83 23.78 -13.40
C ALA A 64 6.31 25.22 -13.12
N GLN A 65 7.62 25.46 -13.19
CA GLN A 65 8.22 26.79 -13.05
C GLN A 65 8.38 27.53 -14.40
N TYR A 66 8.01 26.90 -15.51
CA TYR A 66 8.26 27.37 -16.88
C TYR A 66 7.07 28.16 -17.44
N THR A 67 6.57 29.15 -16.69
CA THR A 67 5.31 29.84 -17.01
C THR A 67 5.35 30.68 -18.30
N TYR A 68 6.54 30.93 -18.84
CA TYR A 68 6.74 31.66 -20.10
C TYR A 68 6.91 30.72 -21.31
N GLU A 69 7.03 29.42 -21.09
CA GLU A 69 7.19 28.43 -22.14
C GLU A 69 5.83 27.79 -22.50
N PRO A 70 5.62 27.38 -23.77
CA PRO A 70 4.34 26.85 -24.23
C PRO A 70 4.09 25.38 -23.80
N TYR A 71 4.82 24.87 -22.81
CA TYR A 71 4.75 23.47 -22.43
C TYR A 71 3.83 23.24 -21.24
N VAL A 72 2.93 22.26 -21.38
CA VAL A 72 2.02 21.85 -20.31
C VAL A 72 2.19 20.36 -20.05
N GLY A 73 2.56 20.01 -18.82
CA GLY A 73 2.59 18.64 -18.35
C GLY A 73 1.22 18.21 -17.83
N TYR A 74 0.81 17.00 -18.16
CA TYR A 74 -0.45 16.39 -17.73
C TYR A 74 -0.16 15.08 -17.03
N VAL A 75 -0.81 14.84 -15.89
CA VAL A 75 -0.74 13.56 -15.19
C VAL A 75 -2.14 13.01 -14.91
N THR A 76 -2.28 11.69 -14.99
CA THR A 76 -3.43 10.95 -14.46
C THR A 76 -2.92 9.95 -13.43
N ILE A 77 -3.38 10.05 -12.18
CA ILE A 77 -3.03 9.16 -11.07
C ILE A 77 -4.24 8.32 -10.69
N THR A 78 -4.06 7.00 -10.61
CA THR A 78 -5.07 6.08 -10.06
C THR A 78 -4.70 5.71 -8.64
N VAL A 79 -5.60 5.95 -7.69
CA VAL A 79 -5.47 5.59 -6.28
C VAL A 79 -6.37 4.41 -5.96
N LYS A 80 -5.82 3.37 -5.32
CA LYS A 80 -6.55 2.21 -4.78
C LYS A 80 -6.04 1.89 -3.39
N GLU A 81 -6.95 1.56 -2.48
CA GLU A 81 -6.65 1.28 -1.07
C GLU A 81 -5.84 2.41 -0.38
N GLY A 82 -6.03 3.64 -0.85
CA GLY A 82 -5.36 4.86 -0.44
C GLY A 82 -3.95 5.05 -0.98
N TRP A 83 -3.49 4.23 -1.93
CA TRP A 83 -2.15 4.30 -2.53
C TRP A 83 -2.19 4.59 -4.03
N PRO A 84 -1.28 5.42 -4.57
CA PRO A 84 -1.16 5.61 -6.02
C PRO A 84 -0.60 4.34 -6.66
N VAL A 85 -1.46 3.61 -7.37
CA VAL A 85 -1.12 2.32 -8.01
C VAL A 85 -0.80 2.47 -9.50
N ASN A 86 -1.11 3.62 -10.10
CA ASN A 86 -0.78 3.92 -11.48
C ASN A 86 -0.55 5.42 -11.68
N ALA A 87 0.28 5.76 -12.67
CA ALA A 87 0.51 7.12 -13.14
C ALA A 87 0.71 7.11 -14.66
N GLU A 88 0.06 8.04 -15.34
CA GLU A 88 0.27 8.33 -16.77
C GLU A 88 0.73 9.77 -16.88
N PHE A 89 1.74 10.03 -17.71
CA PHE A 89 2.37 11.35 -17.83
C PHE A 89 2.66 11.70 -19.27
N THR A 90 2.30 12.92 -19.67
CA THR A 90 2.57 13.47 -21.00
C THR A 90 2.91 14.95 -20.89
N ILE A 91 3.72 15.46 -21.80
CA ILE A 91 3.92 16.91 -21.97
C ILE A 91 3.45 17.31 -23.36
N VAL A 92 2.78 18.46 -23.47
CA VAL A 92 2.26 19.00 -24.73
C VAL A 92 2.92 20.36 -25.00
N ASP A 93 3.46 20.54 -26.19
CA ASP A 93 3.77 21.86 -26.75
C ASP A 93 2.48 22.47 -27.28
N THR A 94 1.95 23.45 -26.54
CA THR A 94 0.69 24.15 -26.87
C THR A 94 0.85 25.15 -28.01
N ALA A 95 2.07 25.61 -28.31
CA ALA A 95 2.31 26.49 -29.46
C ALA A 95 2.27 25.72 -30.78
N LYS A 96 2.71 24.45 -30.76
CA LYS A 96 2.70 23.56 -31.94
C LYS A 96 1.53 22.58 -31.97
N ASN A 97 0.76 22.50 -30.88
CA ASN A 97 -0.26 21.48 -30.67
C ASN A 97 0.30 20.05 -30.87
N GLU A 98 1.49 19.80 -30.33
CA GLU A 98 2.24 18.55 -30.48
C GLU A 98 2.49 17.91 -29.11
N VAL A 99 2.30 16.58 -29.01
CA VAL A 99 2.69 15.82 -27.81
C VAL A 99 4.18 15.54 -27.87
N PHE A 100 4.89 15.85 -26.79
CA PHE A 100 6.32 15.56 -26.66
C PHE A 100 6.56 14.04 -26.73
N ASN A 101 7.42 13.61 -27.65
CA ASN A 101 7.71 12.21 -27.94
C ASN A 101 9.18 12.01 -28.39
N ASP A 102 9.54 10.80 -28.84
CA ASP A 102 10.87 10.47 -29.35
C ASP A 102 11.28 11.22 -30.63
N GLN A 103 10.32 11.77 -31.37
CA GLN A 103 10.58 12.54 -32.60
C GLN A 103 10.64 14.04 -32.34
N TYR A 104 10.39 14.49 -31.10
CA TYR A 104 10.30 15.91 -30.78
C TYR A 104 11.61 16.67 -31.01
N GLU A 105 12.74 15.96 -30.99
CA GLU A 105 14.07 16.52 -31.28
C GLU A 105 14.20 17.16 -32.67
N LYS A 106 13.35 16.80 -33.64
CA LYS A 106 13.28 17.43 -34.97
C LYS A 106 13.11 18.94 -34.90
N ASN A 107 12.49 19.43 -33.83
CA ASN A 107 12.25 20.84 -33.58
C ASN A 107 13.53 21.64 -33.23
N PHE A 108 14.65 20.95 -33.02
CA PHE A 108 15.94 21.53 -32.62
C PHE A 108 17.09 21.07 -33.53
N GLU A 109 16.80 20.79 -34.80
CA GLU A 109 17.81 20.43 -35.80
C GLU A 109 18.97 21.43 -35.81
N GLY A 110 20.19 20.92 -35.86
CA GLY A 110 21.41 21.74 -35.78
C GLY A 110 21.83 22.14 -34.36
N ASN A 111 21.02 21.88 -33.32
CA ASN A 111 21.38 22.17 -31.93
C ASN A 111 21.51 20.87 -31.10
N GLN A 112 22.72 20.31 -31.08
CA GLN A 112 23.00 19.04 -30.38
C GLN A 112 22.71 19.07 -28.88
N HIS A 113 22.84 20.22 -28.24
CA HIS A 113 22.51 20.36 -26.82
C HIS A 113 21.01 20.10 -26.57
N TYR A 114 20.14 20.77 -27.33
CA TYR A 114 18.69 20.59 -27.19
C TYR A 114 18.20 19.24 -27.72
N ILE A 115 18.83 18.69 -28.76
CA ILE A 115 18.53 17.32 -29.22
C ILE A 115 18.77 16.32 -28.09
N ASN A 116 19.95 16.39 -27.44
CA ASN A 116 20.26 15.50 -26.32
C ASN A 116 19.33 15.72 -25.12
N GLN A 117 18.97 16.97 -24.82
CA GLN A 117 17.98 17.28 -23.80
C GLN A 117 16.62 16.63 -24.14
N CYS A 118 16.14 16.76 -25.38
CA CYS A 118 14.87 16.16 -25.79
C CYS A 118 14.84 14.64 -25.60
N ARG A 119 15.94 13.95 -25.96
CA ARG A 119 16.08 12.50 -25.77
C ARG A 119 16.03 12.12 -24.29
N ASN A 120 16.75 12.86 -23.46
CA ASN A 120 16.78 12.62 -22.01
C ASN A 120 15.41 12.87 -21.38
N ASP A 121 14.74 13.97 -21.75
CA ASP A 121 13.42 14.29 -21.24
C ASP A 121 12.35 13.31 -21.71
N TRP A 122 12.44 12.82 -22.95
CA TRP A 122 11.57 11.73 -23.41
C TRP A 122 11.78 10.46 -22.59
N ASN A 123 13.04 10.13 -22.26
CA ASN A 123 13.33 9.03 -21.36
C ASN A 123 12.75 9.27 -19.95
N GLY A 124 12.85 10.50 -19.44
CA GLY A 124 12.23 10.94 -18.20
C GLY A 124 10.72 10.72 -18.19
N ILE A 125 10.02 11.21 -19.23
CA ILE A 125 8.56 11.08 -19.37
C ILE A 125 8.10 9.62 -19.25
N LYS A 126 8.83 8.68 -19.85
CA LYS A 126 8.50 7.25 -19.76
C LYS A 126 8.86 6.63 -18.41
N THR A 127 9.95 7.09 -17.79
CA THR A 127 10.55 6.42 -16.63
C THR A 127 9.97 6.87 -15.30
N TYR A 128 9.67 8.17 -15.13
CA TYR A 128 9.18 8.69 -13.85
C TYR A 128 7.85 8.07 -13.39
N PRO A 129 6.85 7.84 -14.24
CA PRO A 129 5.62 7.16 -13.83
C PRO A 129 5.89 5.74 -13.31
N GLU A 130 6.81 5.02 -13.94
CA GLU A 130 7.19 3.66 -13.54
C GLU A 130 7.94 3.62 -12.20
N ILE A 131 8.83 4.59 -11.95
CA ILE A 131 9.50 4.74 -10.65
C ILE A 131 8.45 5.09 -9.60
N PHE A 132 7.62 6.11 -9.85
CA PHE A 132 6.61 6.58 -8.92
C PHE A 132 5.61 5.49 -8.54
N LYS A 133 5.17 4.66 -9.50
CA LYS A 133 4.31 3.49 -9.23
C LYS A 133 4.92 2.53 -8.20
N LYS A 134 6.25 2.38 -8.18
CA LYS A 134 6.97 1.50 -7.24
C LYS A 134 7.16 2.14 -5.87
N VAL A 135 7.54 3.43 -5.83
CA VAL A 135 7.90 4.11 -4.56
C VAL A 135 6.71 4.77 -3.88
N GLN A 136 5.67 5.12 -4.64
CA GLN A 136 4.39 5.73 -4.23
C GLN A 136 4.50 7.06 -3.46
N VAL A 137 5.71 7.63 -3.38
CA VAL A 137 6.05 8.86 -2.69
C VAL A 137 6.88 9.70 -3.65
N ILE A 138 6.36 10.86 -4.06
CA ILE A 138 6.97 11.67 -5.12
C ILE A 138 8.35 12.22 -4.70
N GLU A 139 8.56 12.46 -3.42
CA GLU A 139 9.83 12.91 -2.84
C GLU A 139 10.93 11.84 -2.92
N LYS A 140 10.57 10.57 -3.18
CA LYS A 140 11.50 9.46 -3.39
C LYS A 140 11.80 9.18 -4.87
N VAL A 141 11.23 9.96 -5.78
CA VAL A 141 11.56 9.89 -7.20
C VAL A 141 12.71 10.85 -7.45
N ASP A 142 13.88 10.30 -7.75
CA ASP A 142 15.08 11.07 -8.09
C ASP A 142 15.05 11.52 -9.56
N ALA A 143 15.62 12.70 -9.82
CA ALA A 143 15.78 13.21 -11.17
C ALA A 143 16.82 12.39 -11.95
N ILE A 144 16.48 11.97 -13.16
CA ILE A 144 17.39 11.34 -14.11
C ILE A 144 18.30 12.42 -14.71
N SER A 145 19.59 12.10 -14.83
CA SER A 145 20.58 13.04 -15.39
C SER A 145 20.17 13.50 -16.79
N GLY A 146 20.19 14.82 -17.01
CA GLY A 146 19.79 15.43 -18.27
C GLY A 146 18.28 15.53 -18.51
N ALA A 147 17.44 15.02 -17.60
CA ALA A 147 15.97 15.02 -17.71
C ALA A 147 15.29 15.88 -16.61
N THR A 148 16.00 16.89 -16.11
CA THR A 148 15.51 17.77 -15.03
C THR A 148 14.23 18.51 -15.43
N TRP A 149 14.09 18.85 -16.71
CA TRP A 149 12.93 19.59 -17.21
C TRP A 149 11.66 18.74 -17.09
N SER A 150 11.65 17.53 -17.66
CA SER A 150 10.54 16.58 -17.54
C SER A 150 10.28 16.14 -16.09
N TYR A 151 11.33 16.03 -15.25
CA TYR A 151 11.18 15.76 -13.82
C TYR A 151 10.32 16.81 -13.11
N ASN A 152 10.60 18.09 -13.37
CA ASN A 152 9.89 19.19 -12.73
C ASN A 152 8.40 19.20 -13.09
N PHE A 153 8.08 18.96 -14.36
CA PHE A 153 6.69 18.79 -14.81
C PHE A 153 6.01 17.61 -14.10
N PHE A 154 6.65 16.44 -14.09
CA PHE A 154 6.09 15.25 -13.46
C PHE A 154 5.83 15.48 -11.96
N LYS A 155 6.84 15.95 -11.23
CA LYS A 155 6.76 16.20 -9.80
C LYS A 155 5.63 17.16 -9.44
N GLN A 156 5.56 18.31 -10.12
CA GLN A 156 4.51 19.30 -9.85
C GLN A 156 3.12 18.77 -10.20
N ALA A 157 2.98 18.08 -11.33
CA ALA A 157 1.70 17.51 -11.74
C ALA A 157 1.21 16.45 -10.73
N VAL A 158 2.09 15.57 -10.25
CA VAL A 158 1.76 14.55 -9.23
C VAL A 158 1.33 15.20 -7.92
N ILE A 159 2.05 16.22 -7.46
CA ILE A 159 1.71 16.97 -6.24
C ILE A 159 0.31 17.57 -6.35
N GLU A 160 0.00 18.24 -7.47
CA GLU A 160 -1.32 18.83 -7.71
C GLU A 160 -2.42 17.78 -7.83
N ALA A 161 -2.18 16.66 -8.51
CA ALA A 161 -3.16 15.58 -8.62
C ALA A 161 -3.48 14.98 -7.24
N LEU A 162 -2.46 14.70 -6.43
CA LEU A 162 -2.62 14.09 -5.11
C LEU A 162 -3.17 15.05 -4.05
N LYS A 163 -3.05 16.37 -4.24
CA LYS A 163 -3.67 17.36 -3.35
C LYS A 163 -5.19 17.16 -3.27
N ASN A 164 -5.84 16.87 -4.40
CA ASN A 164 -7.27 16.58 -4.48
C ASN A 164 -7.64 15.17 -4.00
N ALA A 165 -6.63 14.30 -3.80
CA ALA A 165 -6.80 12.95 -3.29
C ALA A 165 -6.59 12.83 -1.78
N LYS A 166 -6.14 13.87 -1.09
CA LYS A 166 -5.90 13.81 0.36
C LYS A 166 -7.21 13.61 1.12
N LYS A 167 -7.14 12.78 2.18
CA LYS A 167 -8.21 12.62 3.17
C LYS A 167 -8.36 13.86 4.05
#